data_AF-A0A511D4C4-F1
#
_entry.id   AF-A0A511D4C4-F1
#
_cell.length_a   1.000
_cell.length_b   1.000
_cell.length_c   1.000
_cell.angle_alpha   90.00
_cell.angle_beta   90.00
_cell.angle_gamma   90.00
#
_symmetry.space_group_name_H-M   'P 1'
#
loop_
_entity.id
_entity.type
_entity.pdbx_description
1 polymer ?
#
loop_
_entity_poly.entity_id
_entity_poly.type
_entity_poly.pdbx_seq_one_letter_code
_entity_poly.pdbx_strand_id
1 'polypeptide(L)'
;MPDRYADAVRRRRAELRAHHLMLTGGHRAEIRAACAQVRVALAADVARTVAELARQARGYVDCPDRAVRHRLPALLAAAADEARADLRARIAALVLPALRRIAAQRGVLGALVSLPGGAPGRPGGLPGPEPLPGLGRVLAASGSGGFWRLAVLPAATIPVLGLPVGLGLVLLVFVLVARQRWVAAERARLHRWSADAVAEVHGGLDTELGLALLDLEQRAGVLLDAAVAARRTEIEAELQALAPARRTAAADALD
;
A
#
# COMPACT_ATOMS: atom_id res chain seq x y z
N MET A 1 -17.48 -45.51 -47.45
CA MET A 1 -16.32 -44.95 -46.73
C MET A 1 -16.79 -43.78 -45.88
N PRO A 2 -16.47 -43.73 -44.58
CA PRO A 2 -16.79 -42.57 -43.76
C PRO A 2 -16.07 -41.33 -44.32
N ASP A 3 -16.83 -40.25 -44.48
CA ASP A 3 -16.33 -38.98 -44.97
C ASP A 3 -15.50 -38.30 -43.87
N ARG A 4 -14.19 -38.56 -43.89
CA ARG A 4 -13.21 -38.00 -42.95
C ARG A 4 -13.24 -36.48 -42.92
N TYR A 5 -13.61 -35.84 -44.02
CA TYR A 5 -13.71 -34.38 -44.08
C TYR A 5 -14.93 -33.89 -43.30
N ALA A 6 -16.09 -34.52 -43.51
CA ALA A 6 -17.29 -34.21 -42.74
C ALA A 6 -17.09 -34.44 -41.23
N ASP A 7 -16.37 -35.49 -40.83
CA ASP A 7 -16.00 -35.73 -39.43
C ASP A 7 -15.08 -34.64 -38.87
N ALA A 8 -14.07 -34.20 -39.62
CA ALA A 8 -13.17 -33.13 -39.23
C ALA A 8 -13.92 -31.79 -39.04
N VAL A 9 -14.84 -31.44 -39.96
CA VAL A 9 -15.67 -30.23 -39.85
C VAL A 9 -16.61 -30.30 -38.65
N ARG A 10 -17.26 -31.45 -38.41
CA ARG A 10 -18.12 -31.64 -37.22
C ARG A 10 -17.34 -31.45 -35.93
N ARG A 11 -16.15 -32.06 -35.84
CA ARG A 11 -15.26 -31.94 -34.68
C ARG A 11 -14.84 -30.48 -34.46
N ARG A 12 -14.38 -29.79 -35.50
CA ARG A 12 -13.98 -28.38 -35.41
C ARG A 12 -15.11 -27.48 -34.96
N ARG A 13 -16.33 -27.67 -35.48
CA ARG A 13 -17.51 -26.91 -35.05
C ARG A 13 -17.87 -27.16 -33.58
N ALA A 14 -17.72 -28.39 -33.10
CA ALA A 14 -17.92 -28.71 -31.68
C ALA A 14 -16.89 -28.00 -30.79
N GLU A 15 -15.61 -28.00 -31.19
CA GLU A 15 -14.53 -27.28 -30.49
C GLU A 15 -14.80 -25.77 -30.43
N LEU A 16 -15.19 -25.16 -31.56
CA LEU A 16 -15.50 -23.73 -31.63
C LEU A 16 -16.71 -23.34 -30.78
N ARG A 17 -17.76 -24.17 -30.75
CA ARG A 17 -18.92 -23.95 -29.87
C ARG A 17 -18.54 -24.06 -28.40
N ALA A 18 -17.70 -25.03 -28.04
CA ALA A 18 -17.18 -25.16 -26.69
C ALA A 18 -16.39 -23.90 -26.28
N HIS A 19 -15.49 -23.42 -27.14
CA HIS A 19 -14.76 -22.17 -26.91
C HIS A 19 -15.70 -20.95 -26.82
N HIS A 20 -16.70 -20.85 -27.68
CA HIS A 20 -17.68 -19.77 -27.62
C HIS A 20 -18.41 -19.74 -26.27
N LEU A 21 -18.83 -20.90 -25.75
CA LEU A 21 -19.44 -21.01 -24.42
C LEU A 21 -18.48 -20.58 -23.31
N MET A 22 -17.20 -20.95 -23.37
CA MET A 22 -16.19 -20.50 -22.39
C MET A 22 -15.96 -18.98 -22.40
N LEU A 23 -16.23 -18.32 -23.52
CA LEU A 23 -16.17 -16.86 -23.61
C LEU A 23 -17.40 -16.19 -23.00
N THR A 24 -18.48 -16.92 -22.71
CA THR A 24 -19.71 -16.35 -22.13
C THR A 24 -19.56 -16.09 -20.63
N GLY A 25 -19.25 -14.83 -20.30
CA GLY A 25 -19.35 -14.29 -18.94
C GLY A 25 -18.31 -14.80 -17.94
N GLY A 26 -18.49 -14.40 -16.67
CA GLY A 26 -17.73 -14.88 -15.52
C GLY A 26 -16.41 -14.16 -15.24
N HIS A 27 -15.67 -13.66 -16.24
CA HIS A 27 -14.33 -13.11 -16.02
C HIS A 27 -14.31 -11.88 -15.12
N ARG A 28 -15.32 -10.99 -15.18
CA ARG A 28 -15.43 -9.84 -14.27
C ARG A 28 -15.61 -10.27 -12.81
N ALA A 29 -16.27 -11.41 -12.56
CA ALA A 29 -16.39 -11.96 -11.21
C ALA A 29 -15.08 -12.64 -10.79
N GLU A 30 -14.40 -13.35 -11.70
CA GLU A 30 -13.09 -13.97 -11.45
C GLU A 30 -12.00 -12.93 -11.14
N ILE A 31 -11.96 -11.81 -11.89
CA ILE A 31 -11.03 -10.69 -11.62
C ILE A 31 -11.29 -10.12 -10.23
N ARG A 32 -12.56 -9.84 -9.89
CA ARG A 32 -12.93 -9.36 -8.55
C ARG A 32 -12.52 -10.32 -7.45
N ALA A 33 -12.75 -11.62 -7.64
CA ALA A 33 -12.35 -12.65 -6.69
C ALA A 33 -10.82 -12.69 -6.52
N ALA A 34 -10.06 -12.62 -7.62
CA ALA A 34 -8.60 -12.56 -7.59
C ALA A 34 -8.09 -11.31 -6.85
N CYS A 35 -8.64 -10.13 -7.15
CA CYS A 35 -8.28 -8.89 -6.46
C CYS A 35 -8.62 -8.94 -4.95
N ALA A 36 -9.78 -9.50 -4.58
CA ALA A 36 -10.17 -9.68 -3.20
C ALA A 36 -9.23 -10.64 -2.43
N GLN A 37 -8.83 -11.75 -3.06
CA GLN A 37 -7.85 -12.68 -2.48
C GLN A 37 -6.50 -12.00 -2.24
N VAL A 38 -6.01 -11.23 -3.22
CA VAL A 38 -4.76 -10.47 -3.07
C VAL A 38 -4.88 -9.41 -1.98
N ARG A 39 -6.00 -8.70 -1.88
CA ARG A 39 -6.25 -7.72 -0.82
C ARG A 39 -6.12 -8.35 0.57
N VAL A 40 -6.74 -9.51 0.79
CA VAL A 40 -6.68 -10.21 2.07
C VAL A 40 -5.25 -10.67 2.39
N ALA A 41 -4.54 -11.22 1.40
CA ALA A 41 -3.16 -11.65 1.57
C ALA A 41 -2.23 -10.47 1.93
N LEU A 42 -2.36 -9.35 1.23
CA LEU A 42 -1.50 -8.19 1.44
C LEU A 42 -1.86 -7.35 2.67
N ALA A 43 -3.11 -7.40 3.16
CA ALA A 43 -3.48 -6.70 4.39
C ALA A 43 -2.67 -7.20 5.61
N ALA A 44 -2.44 -8.51 5.70
CA ALA A 44 -1.59 -9.09 6.74
C ALA A 44 -0.12 -8.66 6.58
N ASP A 45 0.36 -8.55 5.34
CA ASP A 45 1.73 -8.11 5.04
C ASP A 45 1.92 -6.63 5.41
N VAL A 46 0.99 -5.77 5.05
CA VAL A 46 0.98 -4.35 5.44
C VAL A 46 1.02 -4.20 6.96
N ALA A 47 0.19 -4.94 7.69
CA ALA A 47 0.20 -4.90 9.16
C ALA A 47 1.56 -5.32 9.74
N ARG A 48 2.23 -6.34 9.16
CA ARG A 48 3.57 -6.76 9.59
C ARG A 48 4.63 -5.69 9.31
N THR A 49 4.60 -5.09 8.12
CA THR A 49 5.53 -4.01 7.74
C THR A 49 5.36 -2.78 8.64
N VAL A 50 4.12 -2.38 8.92
CA VAL A 50 3.81 -1.27 9.84
C VAL A 50 4.28 -1.58 11.26
N ALA A 51 4.07 -2.80 11.75
CA ALA A 51 4.55 -3.22 13.07
C ALA A 51 6.08 -3.19 13.16
N GLU A 52 6.79 -3.53 12.09
CA GLU A 52 8.25 -3.43 11.99
C GLU A 52 8.72 -1.97 12.00
N LEU A 53 8.11 -1.11 11.17
CA LEU A 53 8.36 0.34 11.20
C LEU A 53 8.15 0.93 12.60
N ALA A 54 7.08 0.53 13.29
CA ALA A 54 6.80 0.96 14.66
C ALA A 54 7.88 0.51 15.65
N ARG A 55 8.44 -0.68 15.49
CA ARG A 55 9.55 -1.18 16.32
C ARG A 55 10.84 -0.41 16.04
N GLN A 56 11.17 -0.20 14.77
CA GLN A 56 12.35 0.56 14.35
C GLN A 56 12.29 2.01 14.85
N ALA A 57 11.15 2.66 14.68
CA ALA A 57 10.93 4.03 15.16
C ALA A 57 11.16 4.14 16.67
N ARG A 58 10.59 3.24 17.48
CA ARG A 58 10.84 3.20 18.92
C ARG A 58 12.32 3.00 19.25
N GLY A 59 12.98 2.07 18.56
CA GLY A 59 14.42 1.85 18.70
C GLY A 59 15.26 3.11 18.44
N TYR A 60 14.92 3.89 17.42
CA TYR A 60 15.57 5.17 17.13
C TYR A 60 15.29 6.25 18.19
N VAL A 61 14.06 6.32 18.72
CA VAL A 61 13.72 7.29 19.78
C VAL A 61 14.44 6.98 21.10
N ASP A 62 14.57 5.69 21.43
CA ASP A 62 15.19 5.23 22.67
C ASP A 62 16.73 5.26 22.61
N CYS A 63 17.30 5.37 21.40
CA CYS A 63 18.74 5.52 21.19
C CYS A 63 19.31 6.70 22.02
N PRO A 64 20.42 6.52 22.75
CA PRO A 64 21.04 7.60 23.51
C PRO A 64 21.56 8.74 22.62
N ASP A 65 21.96 8.44 21.38
CA ASP A 65 22.51 9.42 20.46
C ASP A 65 21.45 10.41 19.94
N ARG A 66 21.73 11.70 20.14
CA ARG A 66 20.86 12.79 19.66
C ARG A 66 20.90 12.94 18.15
N ALA A 67 22.02 12.65 17.50
CA ALA A 67 22.14 12.74 16.05
C ALA A 67 21.22 11.73 15.34
N VAL A 68 21.12 10.51 15.88
CA VAL A 68 20.18 9.48 15.41
C VAL A 68 18.73 9.96 15.54
N ARG A 69 18.34 10.49 16.71
CA ARG A 69 16.97 11.02 16.92
C ARG A 69 16.61 12.16 15.98
N HIS A 70 17.56 13.04 15.66
CA HIS A 70 17.35 14.13 14.70
C HIS A 70 17.15 13.65 13.26
N ARG A 71 17.73 12.49 12.91
CA ARG A 71 17.57 11.87 11.58
C ARG A 71 16.30 11.02 11.46
N LEU A 72 15.62 10.73 12.57
CA LEU A 72 14.44 9.86 12.60
C LEU A 72 13.38 10.22 11.54
N PRO A 73 12.98 11.49 11.32
CA PRO A 73 11.99 11.81 10.30
C PRO A 73 12.40 11.40 8.88
N ALA A 74 13.67 11.61 8.53
CA ALA A 74 14.19 11.22 7.22
C ALA A 74 14.29 9.70 7.08
N LEU A 75 14.71 9.00 8.14
CA LEU A 75 14.78 7.54 8.16
C LEU A 75 13.39 6.91 8.03
N LEU A 76 12.39 7.43 8.74
CA LEU A 76 11.03 6.91 8.68
C LEU A 76 10.37 7.20 7.32
N ALA A 77 10.61 8.37 6.73
CA ALA A 77 10.15 8.68 5.38
C ALA A 77 10.74 7.73 4.33
N ALA A 78 12.06 7.51 4.36
CA ALA A 78 12.72 6.58 3.45
C ALA A 78 12.18 5.15 3.59
N ALA A 79 12.00 4.68 4.83
CA ALA A 79 11.46 3.34 5.09
C ALA A 79 9.97 3.21 4.66
N ALA A 80 9.19 4.29 4.78
CA ALA A 80 7.82 4.33 4.26
C ALA A 80 7.78 4.26 2.73
N ASP A 81 8.68 4.96 2.03
CA ASP A 81 8.79 4.91 0.58
C ASP A 81 9.24 3.53 0.08
N GLU A 82 10.17 2.88 0.79
CA GLU A 82 10.56 1.50 0.53
C GLU A 82 9.38 0.53 0.72
N ALA A 83 8.61 0.68 1.81
CA ALA A 83 7.41 -0.11 2.06
C ALA A 83 6.35 0.03 0.94
N ARG A 84 6.15 1.25 0.43
CA ARG A 84 5.24 1.51 -0.70
C ARG A 84 5.75 0.86 -1.99
N ALA A 85 7.05 0.96 -2.28
CA ALA A 85 7.65 0.34 -3.45
C ALA A 85 7.52 -1.20 -3.41
N ASP A 86 7.80 -1.82 -2.25
CA ASP A 86 7.64 -3.25 -2.03
C ASP A 86 6.17 -3.69 -2.17
N LEU A 87 5.23 -2.92 -1.60
CA LEU A 87 3.79 -3.17 -1.76
C LEU A 87 3.37 -3.20 -3.24
N ARG A 88 3.77 -2.20 -4.04
CA ARG A 88 3.48 -2.15 -5.48
C ARG A 88 4.03 -3.36 -6.22
N ALA A 89 5.29 -3.73 -5.94
CA ALA A 89 5.93 -4.88 -6.53
C ALA A 89 5.18 -6.18 -6.21
N ARG A 90 4.74 -6.35 -4.95
CA ARG A 90 3.97 -7.51 -4.51
C ARG A 90 2.58 -7.58 -5.13
N ILE A 91 1.87 -6.45 -5.25
CA ILE A 91 0.56 -6.39 -5.94
C ILE A 91 0.73 -6.94 -7.36
N ALA A 92 1.71 -6.44 -8.11
CA ALA A 92 1.97 -6.90 -9.47
C ALA A 92 2.33 -8.41 -9.51
N ALA A 93 3.19 -8.86 -8.61
CA ALA A 93 3.63 -10.26 -8.53
C ALA A 93 2.48 -11.24 -8.23
N LEU A 94 1.50 -10.84 -7.41
CA LEU A 94 0.39 -11.70 -7.01
C LEU A 94 -0.79 -11.65 -7.98
N VAL A 95 -1.12 -10.47 -8.52
CA VAL A 95 -2.31 -10.32 -9.37
C VAL A 95 -2.05 -10.79 -10.81
N LEU A 96 -0.85 -10.52 -11.35
CA LEU A 96 -0.55 -10.81 -12.75
C LEU A 96 -0.66 -12.30 -13.12
N PRO A 97 -0.19 -13.27 -12.30
CA PRO A 97 -0.40 -14.69 -12.56
C PRO A 97 -1.89 -15.09 -12.57
N ALA A 98 -2.71 -14.51 -11.68
CA ALA A 98 -4.13 -14.78 -11.64
C ALA A 98 -4.84 -14.27 -12.90
N LEU A 99 -4.53 -13.03 -13.33
CA LEU A 99 -5.06 -12.48 -14.57
C LEU A 99 -4.62 -13.30 -15.80
N ARG A 100 -3.35 -13.70 -15.86
CA ARG A 100 -2.84 -14.55 -16.96
C ARG A 100 -3.59 -15.88 -17.03
N ARG A 101 -3.94 -16.48 -15.89
CA ARG A 101 -4.74 -17.71 -15.85
C ARG A 101 -6.15 -17.47 -16.41
N ILE A 102 -6.81 -16.40 -15.99
CA ILE A 102 -8.15 -16.00 -16.48
C ILE A 102 -8.14 -15.78 -17.99
N ALA A 103 -7.09 -15.12 -18.52
CA ALA A 103 -6.92 -14.88 -19.94
C ALA A 103 -6.55 -16.16 -20.72
N ALA A 104 -5.72 -17.04 -20.15
CA ALA A 104 -5.35 -18.33 -20.74
C ALA A 104 -6.57 -19.23 -20.94
N GLN A 105 -7.45 -19.30 -19.94
CA GLN A 105 -8.70 -20.07 -20.00
C GLN A 105 -9.63 -19.62 -21.14
N ARG A 106 -9.43 -18.40 -21.65
CA ARG A 106 -10.22 -17.79 -22.72
C ARG A 106 -9.45 -17.67 -24.04
N GLY A 107 -8.19 -18.13 -24.08
CA GLY A 107 -7.35 -18.05 -25.28
C GLY A 107 -6.96 -16.63 -25.69
N VAL A 108 -6.94 -15.67 -24.75
CA VAL A 108 -6.71 -14.24 -25.02
C VAL A 108 -5.50 -13.68 -24.26
N LEU A 109 -4.45 -14.49 -24.11
CA LEU A 109 -3.23 -14.12 -23.37
C LEU A 109 -2.59 -12.81 -23.83
N GLY A 110 -2.67 -12.49 -25.13
CA GLY A 110 -2.12 -11.26 -25.70
C GLY A 110 -2.74 -9.97 -25.14
N ALA A 111 -3.97 -10.04 -24.62
CA ALA A 111 -4.70 -8.88 -24.12
C ALA A 111 -4.04 -8.20 -22.91
N LEU A 112 -3.33 -8.99 -22.09
CA LEU A 112 -2.74 -8.54 -20.83
C LEU A 112 -1.30 -8.04 -21.00
N VAL A 113 -0.70 -8.16 -22.19
CA VAL A 113 0.64 -7.64 -22.49
C VAL A 113 0.69 -6.12 -22.32
N SER A 114 -0.42 -5.45 -22.61
CA SER A 114 -0.54 -4.00 -22.55
C SER A 114 -0.95 -3.46 -21.19
N LEU A 115 -1.08 -4.29 -20.14
CA LEU A 115 -1.43 -3.82 -18.80
C LEU A 115 -0.24 -3.02 -18.24
N PRO A 116 -0.26 -1.67 -18.27
CA PRO A 116 0.90 -0.89 -17.88
C PRO A 116 1.13 -1.06 -16.38
N GLY A 117 2.39 -1.00 -15.95
CA GLY A 117 2.72 -0.86 -14.52
C GLY A 117 1.90 0.28 -13.91
N GLY A 118 1.36 0.03 -12.72
CA GLY A 118 0.30 0.83 -12.09
C GLY A 118 0.52 2.34 -12.06
N ALA A 119 -0.55 3.09 -11.81
CA ALA A 119 -0.50 4.55 -11.70
C ALA A 119 0.67 5.02 -10.82
N PRO A 120 1.35 6.14 -11.16
CA PRO A 120 2.42 6.66 -10.34
C PRO A 120 1.86 6.95 -8.95
N GLY A 121 2.40 6.27 -7.94
CA GLY A 121 1.98 6.48 -6.57
C GLY A 121 2.16 7.94 -6.17
N ARG A 122 1.19 8.47 -5.42
CA ARG A 122 1.28 9.83 -4.90
C ARG A 122 2.50 9.89 -3.96
N PRO A 123 3.40 10.87 -4.07
CA PRO A 123 4.47 11.04 -3.10
C PRO A 123 3.82 11.36 -1.74
N GLY A 124 3.87 10.40 -0.83
CA GLY A 124 3.36 10.56 0.54
C GLY A 124 4.47 11.10 1.43
N GLY A 125 4.61 12.43 1.50
CA GLY A 125 5.50 13.06 2.45
C GLY A 125 4.92 12.95 3.86
N LEU A 126 5.71 12.47 4.82
CA LEU A 126 5.32 12.48 6.23
C LEU A 126 5.40 13.91 6.80
N PRO A 127 4.46 14.32 7.65
CA PRO A 127 4.54 15.59 8.35
C PRO A 127 5.78 15.60 9.26
N GLY A 128 6.53 16.71 9.23
CA GLY A 128 7.66 16.90 10.13
C GLY A 128 7.23 16.97 11.60
N PRO A 129 8.09 16.60 12.55
CA PRO A 129 7.78 16.71 13.97
C PRO A 129 7.54 18.16 14.37
N GLU A 130 6.54 18.40 15.22
CA GLU A 130 6.25 19.75 15.72
C GLU A 130 7.51 20.34 16.39
N PRO A 131 7.87 21.60 16.07
CA PRO A 131 9.00 22.26 16.69
C PRO A 131 8.76 22.43 18.19
N LEU A 132 9.81 22.25 19.01
CA LEU A 132 9.67 22.52 20.45
C LEU A 132 9.30 23.99 20.66
N PRO A 133 8.44 24.30 21.64
CA PRO A 133 8.29 25.67 22.10
C PRO A 133 9.67 26.15 22.58
N GLY A 134 10.18 27.22 21.97
CA GLY A 134 11.42 27.86 22.41
C GLY A 134 11.31 28.27 23.88
N LEU A 135 12.44 28.30 24.59
CA LEU A 135 12.51 28.70 26.00
C LEU A 135 11.76 30.01 26.29
N GLY A 136 11.75 30.95 25.34
CA GLY A 136 10.98 32.21 25.43
C GLY A 136 9.46 32.02 25.48
N ARG A 137 8.90 31.03 24.76
CA ARG A 137 7.46 30.70 24.84
C ARG A 137 7.10 29.97 26.11
N VAL A 138 7.99 29.12 26.63
CA VAL A 138 7.80 28.46 27.93
C VAL A 138 7.87 29.49 29.06
N LEU A 139 8.80 30.45 29.00
CA LEU A 139 8.89 31.55 29.94
C LEU A 139 7.68 32.48 29.86
N ALA A 140 7.21 32.80 28.64
CA ALA A 140 6.01 33.61 28.44
C ALA A 140 4.73 32.91 28.92
N ALA A 141 4.58 31.61 28.69
CA ALA A 141 3.45 30.81 29.19
C ALA A 141 3.52 30.60 30.71
N SER A 142 4.72 30.58 31.30
CA SER A 142 4.92 30.55 32.76
C SER A 142 4.77 31.91 33.44
N GLY A 143 4.54 32.98 32.66
CA GLY A 143 4.30 34.34 33.15
C GLY A 143 3.01 34.49 33.97
N SER A 144 2.12 33.49 33.99
CA SER A 144 0.98 33.42 34.89
C SER A 144 1.37 32.87 36.27
N GLY A 145 2.18 33.63 37.00
CA GLY A 145 2.05 33.83 38.46
C GLY A 145 2.32 32.69 39.46
N GLY A 146 2.61 31.44 39.07
CA GLY A 146 2.60 30.31 40.03
C GLY A 146 3.93 29.58 40.29
N PHE A 147 4.77 29.39 39.28
CA PHE A 147 5.84 28.37 39.33
C PHE A 147 7.07 28.78 40.16
N TRP A 148 7.43 30.08 40.18
CA TRP A 148 8.63 30.52 40.91
C TRP A 148 8.49 30.37 42.43
N ARG A 149 7.25 30.42 42.97
CA ARG A 149 6.98 30.24 44.41
C ARG A 149 7.24 28.82 44.90
N LEU A 150 7.15 27.81 44.03
CA LEU A 150 7.44 26.42 44.40
C LEU A 150 8.94 26.08 44.30
N ALA A 151 9.72 26.86 43.54
CA ALA A 151 11.17 26.71 43.48
C ALA A 151 11.90 27.34 44.69
N VAL A 152 11.25 28.24 45.43
CA VAL A 152 11.83 28.92 46.61
C VAL A 152 11.59 28.16 47.92
N LEU A 153 10.65 27.21 47.96
CA LEU A 153 10.31 26.52 49.21
C LEU A 153 11.35 25.55 49.80
N PRO A 154 12.32 24.96 49.06
CA PRO A 154 13.35 24.13 49.69
C PRO A 154 14.53 24.95 50.24
N ALA A 155 14.58 26.27 49.99
CA ALA A 155 15.68 27.13 50.44
C ALA A 155 15.58 27.55 51.91
N ALA A 156 14.47 27.28 52.60
CA ALA A 156 14.20 27.78 53.94
C ALA A 156 14.65 26.85 55.10
N THR A 157 15.16 25.64 54.81
CA THR A 157 15.50 24.66 55.87
C THR A 157 16.93 24.13 55.83
N ILE A 158 17.82 24.69 55.00
CA ILE A 158 19.23 24.28 54.98
C ILE A 158 20.01 25.14 56.00
N PRO A 159 20.51 24.57 57.10
CA PRO A 159 21.27 25.32 58.09
C PRO A 159 22.56 25.87 57.45
N VAL A 160 22.79 27.15 57.69
CA VAL A 160 23.92 27.93 57.19
C VAL A 160 25.21 27.43 57.83
N LEU A 161 25.81 26.41 57.22
CA LEU A 161 27.23 26.10 57.34
C LEU A 161 27.88 26.58 56.04
N GLY A 162 28.58 27.70 56.16
CA GLY A 162 29.08 28.48 55.03
C GLY A 162 29.93 27.65 54.06
N LEU A 163 29.68 27.82 52.77
CA LEU A 163 30.63 27.74 51.65
C LEU A 163 29.88 28.03 50.33
N PRO A 164 30.47 28.79 49.36
CA PRO A 164 29.94 28.94 48.00
C PRO A 164 29.81 27.61 47.24
N VAL A 165 30.45 26.55 47.76
CA VAL A 165 30.43 25.19 47.24
C VAL A 165 29.03 24.55 47.32
N GLY A 166 28.23 24.85 48.35
CA GLY A 166 26.87 24.30 48.51
C GLY A 166 25.90 24.79 47.43
N LEU A 167 25.96 26.07 47.07
CA LEU A 167 25.17 26.65 45.97
C LEU A 167 25.59 26.07 44.60
N GLY A 168 26.89 25.87 44.40
CA GLY A 168 27.41 25.23 43.18
C GLY A 168 26.90 23.79 43.01
N LEU A 169 26.86 23.00 44.08
CA LEU A 169 26.33 21.64 44.06
C LEU A 169 24.82 21.63 43.76
N VAL A 170 24.04 22.48 44.43
CA VAL A 170 22.60 22.59 44.20
C VAL A 170 22.30 23.01 42.76
N LEU A 171 23.02 24.01 42.23
CA LEU A 171 22.89 24.44 40.85
C LEU A 171 23.27 23.33 39.86
N LEU A 172 24.35 22.59 40.12
CA LEU A 172 24.76 21.46 39.28
C LEU A 172 23.67 20.38 39.24
N VAL A 173 23.13 19.98 40.40
CA VAL A 173 22.03 19.01 40.49
C VAL A 173 20.81 19.54 39.74
N PHE A 174 20.46 20.82 39.92
CA PHE A 174 19.34 21.44 39.21
C PHE A 174 19.53 21.41 37.68
N VAL A 175 20.72 21.76 37.18
CA VAL A 175 21.04 21.71 35.74
C VAL A 175 20.96 20.29 35.20
N LEU A 176 21.47 19.30 35.95
CA LEU A 176 21.37 17.89 35.57
C LEU A 176 19.91 17.41 35.52
N VAL A 177 19.11 17.73 36.53
CA VAL A 177 17.67 17.39 36.57
C VAL A 177 16.92 18.07 35.43
N ALA A 178 17.16 19.35 35.17
CA ALA A 178 16.55 20.10 34.08
C ALA A 178 16.90 19.47 32.71
N ARG A 179 18.17 19.09 32.52
CA ARG A 179 18.65 18.41 31.31
C ARG A 179 17.97 17.04 31.13
N GLN A 180 17.84 16.26 32.19
CA GLN A 180 17.14 14.97 32.16
C GLN A 180 15.65 15.13 31.81
N ARG A 181 14.96 16.10 32.42
CA ARG A 181 13.56 16.40 32.11
C ARG A 181 13.38 16.86 30.67
N TRP A 182 14.32 17.65 30.15
CA TRP A 182 14.28 18.09 28.77
C TRP A 182 14.47 16.93 27.78
N VAL A 183 15.42 16.03 28.03
CA VAL A 183 15.61 14.81 27.21
C VAL A 183 14.38 13.89 27.30
N ALA A 184 13.76 13.76 28.47
CA ALA A 184 12.54 12.98 28.63
C ALA A 184 11.36 13.60 27.85
N ALA A 185 11.20 14.93 27.88
CA ALA A 185 10.18 15.63 27.11
C ALA A 185 10.40 15.50 25.59
N GLU A 186 11.66 15.57 25.15
CA GLU A 186 12.05 15.35 23.76
C GLU A 186 11.63 13.95 23.28
N ARG A 187 12.00 12.92 24.05
CA ARG A 187 11.66 11.52 23.74
C ARG A 187 10.15 11.32 23.73
N ALA A 188 9.43 11.84 24.72
CA ALA A 188 7.97 11.73 24.75
C ALA A 188 7.30 12.37 23.53
N ARG A 189 7.82 13.52 23.06
CA ARG A 189 7.33 14.15 21.83
C ARG A 189 7.63 13.29 20.60
N LEU A 190 8.86 12.79 20.47
CA LEU A 190 9.26 11.94 19.35
C LEU A 190 8.47 10.62 19.33
N HIS A 191 8.20 10.03 20.49
CA HIS A 191 7.35 8.83 20.60
C HIS A 191 5.95 9.09 20.05
N ARG A 192 5.30 10.19 20.46
CA ARG A 192 3.97 10.57 19.93
C ARG A 192 4.00 10.81 18.43
N TRP A 193 4.91 11.67 17.97
CA TRP A 193 5.06 11.96 16.54
C TRP A 193 5.33 10.69 15.72
N SER A 194 6.18 9.79 16.22
CA SER A 194 6.48 8.55 15.50
C SER A 194 5.29 7.59 15.45
N ALA A 195 4.46 7.55 16.49
CA ALA A 195 3.22 6.77 16.50
C ALA A 195 2.21 7.33 15.48
N ASP A 196 2.04 8.66 15.45
CA ASP A 196 1.16 9.35 14.50
C ASP A 196 1.64 9.14 13.05
N ALA A 197 2.94 9.30 12.81
CA ALA A 197 3.55 9.08 11.50
C ALA A 197 3.38 7.62 11.03
N VAL A 198 3.58 6.64 11.91
CA VAL A 198 3.38 5.22 11.55
C VAL A 198 1.90 4.92 11.27
N ALA A 199 0.96 5.53 12.00
CA ALA A 199 -0.47 5.40 11.72
C ALA A 199 -0.83 6.00 10.35
N GLU A 200 -0.22 7.13 9.99
CA GLU A 200 -0.38 7.75 8.67
C GLU A 200 0.20 6.88 7.56
N VAL A 201 1.39 6.28 7.76
CA VAL A 201 1.96 5.29 6.82
C VAL A 201 1.01 4.13 6.62
N HIS A 202 0.44 3.58 7.71
CA HIS A 202 -0.49 2.46 7.63
C HIS A 202 -1.74 2.82 6.80
N GLY A 203 -2.40 3.94 7.11
CA GLY A 203 -3.57 4.40 6.35
C GLY A 203 -3.24 4.71 4.88
N GLY A 204 -2.04 5.24 4.62
CA GLY A 204 -1.52 5.46 3.27
C GLY A 204 -1.34 4.15 2.49
N LEU A 205 -0.71 3.13 3.09
CA LEU A 205 -0.50 1.81 2.48
C LEU A 205 -1.84 1.11 2.19
N ASP A 206 -2.81 1.18 3.10
CA ASP A 206 -4.14 0.57 2.91
C ASP A 206 -4.92 1.26 1.79
N THR A 207 -4.87 2.60 1.75
CA THR A 207 -5.49 3.39 0.68
C THR A 207 -4.86 3.07 -0.67
N GLU A 208 -3.53 3.00 -0.71
CA GLU A 208 -2.79 2.68 -1.92
C GLU A 208 -3.10 1.27 -2.42
N LEU A 209 -3.14 0.28 -1.53
CA LEU A 209 -3.56 -1.10 -1.85
C LEU A 209 -4.96 -1.12 -2.46
N GLY A 210 -5.91 -0.41 -1.84
CA GLY A 210 -7.29 -0.33 -2.33
C GLY A 210 -7.39 0.30 -3.72
N LEU A 211 -6.75 1.45 -3.93
CA LEU A 211 -6.77 2.16 -5.21
C LEU A 211 -6.04 1.39 -6.31
N ALA A 212 -4.89 0.79 -6.00
CA ALA A 212 -4.12 0.02 -6.97
C ALA A 212 -4.91 -1.22 -7.46
N LEU A 213 -5.58 -1.93 -6.56
CA LEU A 213 -6.40 -3.09 -6.93
C LEU A 213 -7.65 -2.69 -7.74
N LEU A 214 -8.28 -1.55 -7.40
CA LEU A 214 -9.43 -1.03 -8.14
C LEU A 214 -9.05 -0.61 -9.56
N ASP A 215 -7.97 0.16 -9.71
CA ASP A 215 -7.45 0.58 -11.02
C ASP A 215 -7.06 -0.63 -11.89
N LEU A 216 -6.40 -1.61 -11.28
CA LEU A 216 -6.03 -2.85 -11.95
C LEU A 216 -7.27 -3.64 -12.38
N GLU A 217 -8.27 -3.81 -11.51
CA GLU A 217 -9.53 -4.47 -11.84
C GLU A 217 -10.21 -3.80 -13.04
N GLN A 218 -10.29 -2.46 -13.03
CA GLN A 218 -10.92 -1.69 -14.09
C GLN A 218 -10.18 -1.88 -15.43
N ARG A 219 -8.85 -1.71 -15.44
CA ARG A 219 -8.02 -1.85 -16.65
C ARG A 219 -8.04 -3.27 -17.19
N ALA A 220 -7.83 -4.27 -16.34
CA ALA A 220 -7.85 -5.67 -16.73
C ALA A 220 -9.22 -6.08 -17.28
N GLY A 221 -10.29 -5.57 -16.68
CA GLY A 221 -11.65 -5.81 -17.15
C GLY A 221 -11.89 -5.23 -18.55
N VAL A 222 -11.47 -3.99 -18.82
CA VAL A 222 -11.62 -3.37 -20.14
C VAL A 222 -10.81 -4.12 -21.21
N LEU A 223 -9.55 -4.46 -20.92
CA LEU A 223 -8.70 -5.20 -21.85
C LEU A 223 -9.27 -6.59 -22.14
N LEU A 224 -9.74 -7.29 -21.12
CA LEU A 224 -10.29 -8.63 -21.28
C LEU A 224 -11.65 -8.61 -21.99
N ASP A 225 -12.51 -7.62 -21.73
CA ASP A 225 -13.78 -7.44 -22.45
C ASP A 225 -13.53 -7.26 -23.96
N ALA A 226 -12.60 -6.37 -24.33
CA ALA A 226 -12.27 -6.10 -25.72
C ALA A 226 -11.70 -7.36 -26.41
N ALA A 227 -10.79 -8.06 -25.75
CA ALA A 227 -10.18 -9.27 -26.31
C ALA A 227 -11.17 -10.45 -26.42
N VAL A 228 -12.06 -10.62 -25.43
CA VAL A 228 -13.13 -11.62 -25.49
C VAL A 228 -14.11 -11.29 -26.61
N ALA A 229 -14.48 -10.02 -26.80
CA ALA A 229 -15.34 -9.61 -27.91
C ALA A 229 -14.70 -9.90 -29.26
N ALA A 230 -13.44 -9.53 -29.47
CA ALA A 230 -12.69 -9.85 -30.69
C ALA A 230 -12.58 -11.37 -30.92
N ARG A 231 -12.31 -12.14 -29.87
CA ARG A 231 -12.22 -13.59 -29.99
C ARG A 231 -13.56 -14.24 -30.36
N ARG A 232 -14.68 -13.69 -29.87
CA ARG A 232 -16.02 -14.16 -30.25
C ARG A 232 -16.30 -13.90 -31.73
N THR A 233 -16.00 -12.71 -32.24
CA THR A 233 -16.24 -12.39 -33.66
C THR A 233 -15.41 -13.26 -34.59
N GLU A 234 -14.16 -13.57 -34.22
CA GLU A 234 -13.32 -14.54 -34.94
C GLU A 234 -13.95 -15.95 -34.98
N ILE A 235 -14.42 -16.44 -33.82
CA ILE A 235 -15.04 -17.77 -33.72
C ILE A 235 -16.36 -17.81 -34.52
N GLU A 236 -17.15 -16.75 -34.47
CA GLU A 236 -18.39 -16.64 -35.24
C GLU A 236 -18.13 -16.64 -36.74
N ALA A 237 -17.12 -15.90 -37.21
CA ALA A 237 -16.70 -15.91 -38.61
C ALA A 237 -16.23 -17.32 -39.04
N GLU A 238 -15.45 -18.01 -38.21
CA GLU A 238 -15.01 -19.39 -38.48
C GLU A 238 -16.19 -20.37 -38.52
N LEU A 239 -17.15 -20.24 -37.60
CA LEU A 239 -18.38 -21.04 -37.59
C LEU A 239 -19.27 -20.78 -38.82
N GLN A 240 -19.33 -19.54 -39.31
CA GLN A 240 -20.03 -19.18 -40.54
C GLN A 240 -19.34 -19.75 -41.79
N ALA A 241 -18.00 -19.70 -41.85
CA ALA A 241 -17.22 -20.30 -42.93
C ALA A 241 -17.37 -21.83 -42.98
N LEU A 242 -17.55 -22.48 -41.83
CA LEU A 242 -17.83 -23.91 -41.70
C LEU A 242 -19.33 -24.26 -41.79
N ALA A 243 -20.20 -23.27 -41.99
CA ALA A 243 -21.61 -23.56 -42.25
C ALA A 243 -21.71 -24.23 -43.63
N PRO A 244 -22.44 -25.35 -43.76
CA PRO A 244 -22.70 -25.92 -45.07
C PRO A 244 -23.33 -24.81 -45.94
N ALA A 245 -22.80 -24.62 -47.14
CA ALA A 245 -23.27 -23.61 -48.09
C ALA A 245 -24.80 -23.67 -48.15
N ARG A 246 -25.46 -22.72 -47.48
CA ARG A 246 -26.89 -22.82 -47.16
C ARG A 246 -27.79 -22.62 -48.38
N ARG A 247 -27.26 -22.70 -49.61
CA ARG A 247 -27.92 -22.19 -50.82
C ARG A 247 -27.59 -22.84 -52.16
N THR A 248 -26.72 -23.83 -52.30
CA THR A 248 -26.83 -24.70 -53.49
C THR A 248 -28.11 -25.55 -53.43
N ALA A 249 -28.61 -25.86 -52.23
CA ALA A 249 -29.91 -26.54 -52.04
C ALA A 249 -31.16 -25.64 -52.10
N ALA A 250 -31.01 -24.30 -52.14
CA ALA A 250 -32.15 -23.44 -52.52
C ALA A 250 -32.20 -23.21 -54.04
N ALA A 251 -31.08 -23.46 -54.74
CA ALA A 251 -31.03 -23.50 -56.19
C ALA A 251 -31.69 -24.77 -56.74
N ASP A 252 -31.69 -25.89 -55.99
CA ASP A 252 -32.41 -27.12 -56.36
C ASP A 252 -33.88 -27.18 -55.85
N ALA A 253 -34.39 -26.14 -55.19
CA ALA A 253 -35.74 -26.14 -54.58
C ALA A 253 -36.77 -25.28 -55.34
N LEU A 254 -36.38 -24.64 -56.45
CA LEU A 254 -37.28 -23.88 -57.32
C LEU A 254 -37.09 -24.16 -58.82
N ASP A 255 -36.18 -25.07 -59.17
CA ASP A 255 -36.24 -25.84 -60.43
C ASP A 255 -36.95 -27.18 -60.16
#